data_AF-A0A9X2SX72-F1
#
_entry.id   AF-A0A9X2SX72-F1
#
_cell.length_a   1.000
_cell.length_b   1.000
_cell.length_c   1.000
_cell.angle_alpha   90.00
_cell.angle_beta   90.00
_cell.angle_gamma   90.00
#
_symmetry.space_group_name_H-M   'P 1'
#
loop_
_entity.id
_entity.type
_entity.pdbx_description
1 polymer ?
#
loop_
_entity_poly.entity_id
_entity_poly.type
_entity_poly.pdbx_seq_one_letter_code
_entity_poly.pdbx_strand_id
1 'polypeptide(L)'
;MEKKPGKKTGKGGAREGSGRKAVSGMYTKTMRVPTVMEEEVLCLIDMYSNWLKSGKMEKGMARRTTPEQRMRAIRSIQEMLDYEKQSQKAHKQEEEDKRQLSLF
;
A
#
# COMPACT_ATOMS: atom_id res chain seq x y z
N MET A 1 -30.69 -11.26 -16.08
CA MET A 1 -30.91 -9.93 -15.49
C MET A 1 -30.59 -8.87 -16.54
N GLU A 2 -31.61 -8.28 -17.15
CA GLU A 2 -31.44 -7.19 -18.11
C GLU A 2 -30.94 -5.91 -17.41
N LYS A 3 -29.87 -5.29 -17.92
CA LYS A 3 -29.38 -4.00 -17.43
C LYS A 3 -30.28 -2.88 -17.94
N LYS A 4 -30.97 -2.18 -17.04
CA LYS A 4 -31.73 -0.96 -17.35
C LYS A 4 -30.79 0.13 -17.93
N PRO A 5 -31.21 0.88 -18.96
CA PRO A 5 -30.38 1.91 -19.57
C PRO A 5 -30.13 3.07 -18.59
N GLY A 6 -28.85 3.39 -18.40
CA GLY A 6 -28.37 4.40 -17.45
C GLY A 6 -28.95 5.79 -17.71
N LYS A 7 -29.44 6.42 -16.64
CA LYS A 7 -29.89 7.82 -16.59
C LYS A 7 -28.72 8.74 -16.96
N LYS A 8 -28.82 9.44 -18.10
CA LYS A 8 -27.81 10.39 -18.59
C LYS A 8 -27.74 11.59 -17.64
N THR A 9 -26.78 11.61 -16.73
CA THR A 9 -26.41 12.83 -16.01
C THR A 9 -25.63 13.71 -16.99
N GLY A 10 -26.01 14.98 -17.15
CA GLY A 10 -25.45 15.92 -18.15
C GLY A 10 -23.97 16.30 -17.96
N LYS A 11 -23.18 15.47 -17.28
CA LYS A 11 -21.73 15.61 -17.16
C LYS A 11 -21.09 14.78 -18.27
N GLY A 12 -20.74 15.43 -19.38
CA GLY A 12 -19.92 14.82 -20.42
C GLY A 12 -18.63 14.29 -19.83
N GLY A 13 -18.51 12.97 -19.68
CA GLY A 13 -17.31 12.35 -19.10
C GLY A 13 -17.53 11.03 -18.38
N ALA A 14 -18.76 10.66 -18.04
CA ALA A 14 -19.07 9.34 -17.48
C ALA A 14 -19.73 8.46 -18.55
N ARG A 15 -18.95 7.94 -19.49
CA ARG A 15 -19.37 6.84 -20.37
C ARG A 15 -18.73 5.55 -19.89
N GLU A 16 -19.41 4.42 -20.03
CA GLU A 16 -18.78 3.12 -19.81
C GLU A 16 -17.59 3.01 -20.79
N GLY A 17 -16.37 2.93 -20.26
CA GLY A 17 -15.13 2.97 -21.05
C GLY A 17 -14.49 4.34 -21.28
N SER A 18 -15.00 5.44 -20.71
CA SER A 18 -14.30 6.74 -20.74
C SER A 18 -13.21 6.82 -19.66
N GLY A 19 -11.97 7.03 -20.09
CA GLY A 19 -10.78 7.10 -19.23
C GLY A 19 -9.62 6.29 -19.81
N ARG A 20 -8.39 6.52 -19.33
CA ARG A 20 -7.23 5.70 -19.73
C ARG A 20 -7.47 4.27 -19.21
N LYS A 21 -7.57 3.29 -20.11
CA LYS A 21 -7.72 1.88 -19.74
C LYS A 21 -6.54 1.47 -18.85
N ALA A 22 -6.83 0.79 -17.74
CA ALA A 22 -5.79 0.31 -16.84
C ALA A 22 -4.89 -0.69 -17.59
N VAL A 23 -3.59 -0.38 -17.69
CA VAL A 23 -2.62 -1.18 -18.45
C VAL A 23 -2.51 -2.62 -17.89
N SER A 24 -2.78 -2.79 -16.59
CA SER A 24 -2.69 -4.06 -15.88
C SER A 24 -4.03 -4.69 -15.51
N GLY A 25 -5.17 -4.10 -15.91
CA GLY A 25 -6.50 -4.56 -15.45
C GLY A 25 -6.80 -4.30 -13.96
N MET A 26 -5.86 -3.71 -13.21
CA MET A 26 -6.03 -3.40 -11.79
C MET A 26 -6.71 -2.05 -11.59
N TYR A 27 -7.63 -1.97 -10.63
CA TYR A 27 -8.15 -0.69 -10.14
C TYR A 27 -7.02 0.11 -9.49
N THR A 28 -6.95 1.41 -9.79
CA THR A 28 -5.93 2.31 -9.25
C THR A 28 -6.57 3.37 -8.36
N LYS A 29 -5.86 3.77 -7.30
CA LYS A 29 -6.24 4.89 -6.42
C LYS A 29 -5.06 5.85 -6.34
N THR A 30 -5.34 7.14 -6.42
CA THR A 30 -4.31 8.17 -6.23
C THR A 30 -4.14 8.43 -4.74
N MET A 31 -2.91 8.37 -4.24
CA MET A 31 -2.55 8.72 -2.86
C MET A 31 -1.56 9.88 -2.85
N ARG A 32 -1.59 10.71 -1.79
CA ARG A 32 -0.57 11.73 -1.55
C ARG A 32 0.46 11.16 -0.57
N VAL A 33 1.72 11.27 -0.93
CA VAL A 33 2.85 10.73 -0.17
C VAL A 33 3.87 11.86 0.02
N PRO A 34 4.43 12.05 1.22
CA PRO A 34 5.55 12.98 1.42
C PRO A 34 6.71 12.62 0.49
N THR A 35 7.37 13.62 -0.09
CA THR A 35 8.47 13.40 -1.06
C THR A 35 9.57 12.50 -0.51
N VAL A 36 9.87 12.61 0.79
CA VAL A 36 10.90 11.79 1.47
C VAL A 36 10.56 10.30 1.55
N MET A 37 9.30 9.90 1.32
CA MET A 37 8.85 8.50 1.38
C MET A 37 8.50 7.94 -0.02
N GLU A 38 8.65 8.75 -1.06
CA GLU A 38 8.19 8.38 -2.40
C GLU A 38 8.91 7.13 -2.92
N GLU A 39 10.23 7.04 -2.71
CA GLU A 39 11.04 5.92 -3.19
C GLU A 39 10.67 4.61 -2.48
N GLU A 40 10.51 4.63 -1.15
CA GLU A 40 10.16 3.45 -0.36
C GLU A 40 8.76 2.95 -0.71
N VAL A 41 7.80 3.86 -0.89
CA VAL A 41 6.42 3.50 -1.27
C VAL A 41 6.39 2.89 -2.67
N LEU A 42 7.14 3.45 -3.63
CA LEU A 42 7.26 2.88 -4.97
C LEU A 42 7.89 1.48 -4.93
N CYS A 43 8.95 1.29 -4.13
CA CYS A 43 9.58 -0.01 -3.95
C CYS A 43 8.60 -1.03 -3.34
N LEU A 44 7.81 -0.62 -2.35
CA LEU A 44 6.81 -1.47 -1.72
C LEU A 44 5.72 -1.89 -2.71
N ILE A 45 5.21 -0.95 -3.52
CA ILE A 45 4.21 -1.24 -4.56
C ILE A 45 4.76 -2.25 -5.57
N ASP A 46 6.01 -2.09 -6.01
CA ASP A 46 6.64 -3.01 -6.96
C ASP A 46 6.84 -4.41 -6.38
N MET A 47 7.34 -4.51 -5.14
CA MET A 47 7.52 -5.78 -4.44
C MET A 47 6.19 -6.49 -4.22
N TYR A 48 5.18 -5.76 -3.73
CA TYR A 48 3.85 -6.29 -3.48
C TYR A 48 3.15 -6.73 -4.76
N SER A 49 3.22 -5.91 -5.82
CA SER A 49 2.68 -6.26 -7.14
C SER A 49 3.34 -7.51 -7.70
N ASN A 50 4.65 -7.67 -7.50
CA ASN A 50 5.38 -8.86 -7.92
C ASN A 50 5.02 -10.10 -7.11
N TRP A 51 4.83 -9.96 -5.80
CA TRP A 51 4.37 -11.04 -4.94
C TRP A 51 2.96 -11.51 -5.33
N LEU A 52 2.03 -10.58 -5.58
CA LEU A 52 0.69 -10.92 -6.07
C LEU A 52 0.71 -11.69 -7.41
N LYS A 53 1.67 -11.40 -8.31
CA LYS A 53 1.87 -12.16 -9.55
C LYS A 53 2.34 -13.60 -9.31
N SER A 54 3.15 -13.85 -8.28
CA SER A 54 3.67 -15.19 -8.03
C SER A 54 2.58 -16.24 -7.74
N GLY A 55 1.35 -15.81 -7.42
CA GLY A 55 0.18 -16.68 -7.23
C GLY A 55 -0.84 -16.71 -8.38
N LYS A 56 -0.73 -15.85 -9.40
CA LYS A 56 -1.71 -15.76 -10.52
C LYS A 56 -1.03 -15.43 -11.85
N MET A 57 -1.45 -16.13 -12.92
CA MET A 57 -1.05 -15.92 -14.32
C MET A 57 -1.57 -14.59 -14.92
N GLU A 58 -1.45 -13.48 -14.20
CA GLU A 58 -1.84 -12.16 -14.71
C GLU A 58 -0.61 -11.35 -15.12
N LYS A 59 -0.75 -10.59 -16.22
CA LYS A 59 0.22 -9.60 -16.68
C LYS A 59 0.34 -8.47 -15.64
N GLY A 60 1.06 -8.70 -14.55
CA GLY A 60 1.14 -7.66 -13.52
C GLY A 60 2.03 -6.50 -13.94
N MET A 61 2.08 -5.44 -13.12
CA MET A 61 2.78 -4.20 -13.45
C MET A 61 4.28 -4.36 -13.74
N ALA A 62 4.78 -3.62 -14.73
CA ALA A 62 6.21 -3.45 -14.94
C ALA A 62 6.82 -2.75 -13.72
N ARG A 63 7.98 -3.25 -13.27
CA ARG A 63 8.70 -2.64 -12.15
C ARG A 63 9.16 -1.24 -12.56
N ARG A 64 9.00 -0.28 -11.64
CA ARG A 64 9.48 1.10 -11.80
C ARG A 64 10.75 1.37 -11.03
N THR A 65 11.09 0.49 -10.09
CA THR A 65 12.25 0.59 -9.19
C THR A 65 13.39 -0.34 -9.60
N THR A 66 14.62 0.02 -9.22
CA THR A 66 15.79 -0.86 -9.41
C THR A 66 15.89 -1.91 -8.29
N PRO A 67 16.63 -3.01 -8.50
CA PRO A 67 16.91 -3.99 -7.44
C PRO A 67 17.55 -3.38 -6.19
N GLU A 68 18.47 -2.44 -6.35
CA GLU A 68 19.19 -1.78 -5.25
C GLU A 68 18.23 -0.97 -4.38
N GLN A 69 17.32 -0.21 -5.00
CA GLN A 69 16.29 0.55 -4.29
C GLN A 69 15.39 -0.37 -3.47
N ARG A 70 14.96 -1.51 -4.04
CA ARG A 70 14.18 -2.50 -3.31
C ARG A 70 14.95 -3.11 -2.13
N MET A 71 16.24 -3.40 -2.30
CA MET A 71 17.07 -3.89 -1.19
C MET A 71 17.20 -2.88 -0.06
N ARG A 72 17.35 -1.59 -0.37
CA ARG A 72 17.33 -0.51 0.63
C ARG A 72 15.98 -0.43 1.34
N ALA A 73 14.88 -0.51 0.60
CA ALA A 73 13.54 -0.50 1.16
C ALA A 73 13.31 -1.71 2.09
N ILE A 74 13.79 -2.90 1.74
CA ILE A 74 13.71 -4.10 2.59
C ILE A 74 14.42 -3.87 3.93
N ARG A 75 15.65 -3.34 3.91
CA ARG A 75 16.39 -3.02 5.15
C ARG A 75 15.65 -2.02 6.01
N SER A 76 15.17 -0.93 5.39
CA SER A 76 14.41 0.11 6.09
C SER A 76 13.14 -0.45 6.74
N ILE A 77 12.42 -1.35 6.05
CA ILE A 77 11.24 -2.02 6.59
C ILE A 77 11.60 -2.93 7.77
N GLN A 78 12.71 -3.66 7.70
CA GLN A 78 13.18 -4.50 8.82
C GLN A 78 13.52 -3.66 10.05
N GLU A 79 14.24 -2.55 9.87
CA GLU A 79 14.57 -1.62 10.96
C GLU A 79 13.31 -1.01 11.59
N MET A 80 12.34 -0.58 10.77
CA MET A 80 11.04 -0.09 11.26
C MET A 80 10.29 -1.16 12.06
N LEU A 81 10.29 -2.42 11.60
CA LEU A 81 9.63 -3.52 12.30
C LEU A 81 10.27 -3.82 13.66
N ASP A 82 11.60 -3.74 13.74
CA ASP A 82 12.31 -3.97 14.99
C ASP A 82 12.12 -2.83 15.98
N TYR A 83 12.11 -1.58 15.51
CA TYR A 83 11.76 -0.42 16.32
C TYR A 83 10.33 -0.51 16.86
N GLU A 84 9.35 -0.83 16.02
CA GLU A 84 7.94 -0.94 16.41
C GLU A 84 7.73 -2.02 17.47
N LYS A 85 8.41 -3.18 17.34
CA LYS A 85 8.38 -4.23 18.38
C LYS A 85 8.94 -3.75 19.71
N GLN A 86 10.00 -2.96 19.70
CA GLN A 86 10.60 -2.40 20.93
C GLN A 86 9.66 -1.37 21.57
N SER A 87 9.09 -0.48 20.77
CA SER A 87 8.10 0.51 21.20
C SER A 87 6.91 -0.15 21.89
N GLN A 88 6.35 -1.21 21.29
CA GLN A 88 5.22 -1.95 21.88
C GLN A 88 5.58 -2.63 23.21
N LYS A 89 6.82 -3.11 23.38
CA LYS A 89 7.28 -3.68 24.65
C LYS A 89 7.39 -2.60 25.73
N ALA A 90 7.97 -1.46 25.39
CA ALA A 90 8.08 -0.33 26.32
C ALA A 90 6.70 0.15 26.79
N HIS A 91 5.75 0.30 25.86
CA HIS A 91 4.39 0.71 26.21
C HIS A 91 3.68 -0.32 27.11
N LYS A 92 3.92 -1.62 26.92
CA LYS A 92 3.35 -2.66 27.81
C LYS A 92 3.96 -2.58 29.21
N GLN A 93 5.28 -2.38 29.30
CA GLN A 93 5.97 -2.24 30.58
C GLN A 93 5.47 -1.01 31.35
N GLU A 94 5.33 0.14 30.69
CA GLU A 94 4.79 1.35 31.32
C GLU A 94 3.36 1.16 31.84
N GLU A 95 2.52 0.43 31.12
CA GLU A 95 1.17 0.11 31.57
C GLU A 95 1.17 -0.84 32.77
N GLU A 96 2.08 -1.82 32.80
CA GLU A 96 2.26 -2.72 33.94
C GLU A 96 2.80 -1.97 35.18
N ASP A 97 3.78 -1.09 35.00
CA ASP A 97 4.36 -0.28 36.07
C ASP A 97 3.32 0.68 36.67
N LYS A 98 2.50 1.33 35.83
CA LYS A 98 1.36 2.16 36.29
C LYS A 98 0.35 1.34 37.11
N ARG A 99 0.05 0.11 36.69
CA ARG A 99 -0.85 -0.78 37.43
C ARG A 99 -0.25 -1.20 38.77
N GLN A 100 1.05 -1.51 38.82
CA GLN A 100 1.73 -1.84 40.07
C GLN A 100 1.74 -0.66 41.05
N LEU A 101 2.01 0.55 40.57
CA LEU A 101 1.96 1.77 41.38
C LEU A 101 0.56 2.08 41.92
N SER A 102 -0.50 1.69 41.21
CA SER A 102 -1.89 1.87 41.68
C SER A 102 -2.33 0.87 42.76
N LEU A 103 -1.54 -0.17 43.02
CA LEU A 103 -1.82 -1.20 44.02
C LEU A 103 -1.17 -0.93 45.39
N PHE A 104 -0.35 0.12 45.49
CA PHE A 104 0.26 0.63 46.73
C PHE A 104 -0.36 1.97 47.13
#